data_AF-A0A9W8XVP6-F1
#
_entry.id   AF-A0A9W8XVP6-F1
#
_cell.length_a   1.000
_cell.length_b   1.000
_cell.length_c   1.000
_cell.angle_alpha   90.00
_cell.angle_beta   90.00
_cell.angle_gamma   90.00
#
_symmetry.space_group_name_H-M   'P 1'
#
loop_
_entity.id
_entity.type
_entity.pdbx_description
1 polymer ?
#
loop_
_entity_poly.entity_id
_entity_poly.type
_entity_poly.pdbx_seq_one_letter_code
_entity_poly.pdbx_strand_id
1 'polypeptide(L)'
;MSHDSNEAILTMTGDKPYLQFTGVGRTQRVKNVREVLKTASSAIGGTLIDAPFYASNKEQITVHPLGGAIMSSDGTGRRGAVDHMGRIFVGEGAEVHHGLLCVDAAVIPTALGVNPFATITALAERICEMLLHEKQWPVDETENGTIDLFENPKVCHAIEPGLSHYDGSQADGAGVRFTEVMDGYIHIGGNIVDFDVAHNVAKRAASSASLYITVDTFSLDNLTSLSDNASIATGTFSCGALSQSPLMVLRGQAQFFTTDDQISDGTDLVYKLTMLSAEGTTYLLHGYKNVDSTMAFSASMSWKATTTLYTTVTHFDGTLAGRGILRISWRNFIDEIQSFGTPAHHNGARGTILAPFRFLTQFAKKTAEYFFSPLRPLQFPDKSTSGYFPKALPAKIVELRAEDGVQTVLKVWHPPSETTKRSMPVLFIPGASVDDQIFSLPTIQVNAIEYFTGLGYTCYVSTLRFGISPAAKVGYTAYDARADVKAAMEYVREEENGKKFYVICHCLGSIATGMALLTGTANAEWIQGMTASQVFMHLRFGKINSIKSRTQALQILYKTPHLALN
;
A
#
# COMPACT_ATOMS: atom_id res chain seq x y z
N MET A 1 -27.52 40.85 -14.53
CA MET A 1 -26.97 40.49 -13.21
C MET A 1 -27.59 41.39 -12.16
N SER A 2 -27.73 40.93 -10.92
CA SER A 2 -28.38 41.63 -9.81
C SER A 2 -27.61 41.34 -8.54
N HIS A 3 -27.73 42.19 -7.50
CA HIS A 3 -27.17 41.83 -6.20
C HIS A 3 -28.00 40.67 -5.63
N ASP A 4 -27.34 39.55 -5.38
CA ASP A 4 -27.90 38.37 -4.73
C ASP A 4 -27.97 38.60 -3.20
N SER A 5 -28.72 37.73 -2.51
CA SER A 5 -28.82 37.77 -1.06
C SER A 5 -27.50 37.36 -0.40
N ASN A 6 -27.13 38.02 0.72
CA ASN A 6 -26.01 37.65 1.58
C ASN A 6 -26.43 36.70 2.73
N GLU A 7 -27.61 36.10 2.63
CA GLU A 7 -28.22 35.24 3.65
C GLU A 7 -27.68 33.79 3.60
N ALA A 8 -26.35 33.65 3.71
CA ALA A 8 -25.69 32.36 3.89
C ALA A 8 -24.96 32.36 5.23
N ILE A 9 -25.11 31.28 6.00
CA ILE A 9 -24.48 31.14 7.30
C ILE A 9 -23.49 29.98 7.23
N LEU A 10 -22.22 30.27 7.49
CA LEU A 10 -21.20 29.27 7.74
C LEU A 10 -21.10 29.04 9.25
N THR A 11 -21.43 27.84 9.72
CA THR A 11 -21.38 27.47 11.14
C THR A 11 -20.41 26.33 11.36
N MET A 12 -19.78 26.26 12.54
CA MET A 12 -19.00 25.09 12.93
C MET A 12 -19.90 24.13 13.69
N THR A 13 -20.07 22.91 13.17
CA THR A 13 -20.80 21.83 13.86
C THR A 13 -19.85 20.64 14.03
N GLY A 14 -19.38 20.39 15.25
CA GLY A 14 -18.43 19.31 15.54
C GLY A 14 -17.10 19.48 14.80
N ASP A 15 -16.52 20.69 14.87
CA ASP A 15 -15.28 21.10 14.18
C ASP A 15 -15.30 20.99 12.65
N LYS A 16 -16.48 20.85 12.04
CA LYS A 16 -16.66 20.90 10.59
C LYS A 16 -17.44 22.16 10.16
N PRO A 17 -17.00 22.87 9.11
CA PRO A 17 -17.75 23.99 8.55
C PRO A 17 -19.01 23.49 7.84
N TYR A 18 -20.15 24.09 8.15
CA TYR A 18 -21.45 23.80 7.57
C TYR A 18 -22.03 25.09 6.98
N LEU A 19 -22.14 25.14 5.64
CA LEU A 19 -22.67 26.27 4.90
C LEU A 19 -24.16 26.06 4.62
N GLN A 20 -25.00 26.94 5.14
CA GLN A 20 -26.44 26.93 4.94
C GLN A 20 -26.89 28.21 4.24
N PHE A 21 -27.52 28.07 3.08
CA PHE A 21 -28.18 29.18 2.40
C PHE A 21 -29.64 29.28 2.85
N THR A 22 -30.04 30.39 3.46
CA THR A 22 -31.43 30.61 3.87
C THR A 22 -32.25 31.21 2.72
N GLY A 23 -32.62 30.38 1.75
CA GLY A 23 -33.77 30.65 0.88
C GLY A 23 -33.64 31.76 -0.18
N VAL A 24 -32.47 31.89 -0.83
CA VAL A 24 -32.14 32.92 -1.84
C VAL A 24 -33.18 33.02 -2.99
N GLY A 25 -33.79 31.90 -3.40
CA GLY A 25 -34.71 31.85 -4.53
C GLY A 25 -36.16 32.31 -4.25
N ARG A 26 -36.49 32.78 -3.03
CA ARG A 26 -37.85 33.22 -2.66
C ARG A 26 -38.02 34.73 -2.53
N THR A 27 -37.01 35.51 -2.88
CA THR A 27 -37.05 36.97 -2.69
C THR A 27 -37.93 37.67 -3.74
N GLN A 28 -38.60 38.75 -3.34
CA GLN A 28 -39.45 39.57 -4.23
C GLN A 28 -38.65 40.14 -5.42
N ARG A 29 -37.35 40.35 -5.23
CA ARG A 29 -36.42 40.83 -6.26
C ARG A 29 -36.28 39.86 -7.43
N VAL A 30 -36.17 38.57 -7.17
CA VAL A 30 -36.08 37.52 -8.19
C VAL A 30 -37.35 37.50 -9.06
N LYS A 31 -38.53 37.67 -8.44
CA LYS A 31 -39.79 37.78 -9.17
C LYS A 31 -39.81 39.01 -10.09
N ASN A 32 -39.34 40.17 -9.60
CA ASN A 32 -39.31 41.39 -10.38
C ASN A 32 -38.36 41.27 -11.59
N VAL A 33 -37.15 40.73 -11.39
CA VAL A 33 -36.19 40.49 -12.48
C VAL A 33 -36.77 39.52 -13.51
N ARG A 34 -37.44 38.46 -13.05
CA ARG A 34 -38.09 37.48 -13.92
C ARG A 34 -39.22 38.09 -14.75
N GLU A 35 -40.07 38.92 -14.17
CA GLU A 35 -41.14 39.60 -14.92
C GLU A 35 -40.56 40.49 -16.02
N VAL A 36 -39.51 41.27 -15.72
CA VAL A 36 -38.81 42.07 -16.73
C VAL A 36 -38.24 41.19 -17.86
N LEU A 37 -37.57 40.09 -17.52
CA LEU A 37 -37.01 39.15 -18.50
C LEU A 37 -38.08 38.43 -19.33
N LYS A 38 -39.24 38.14 -18.72
CA LYS A 38 -40.40 37.54 -19.39
C LYS A 38 -41.02 38.52 -20.37
N THR A 39 -41.27 39.76 -19.95
CA THR A 39 -41.79 40.82 -20.83
C THR A 39 -40.85 41.06 -22.01
N ALA A 40 -39.54 41.15 -21.76
CA ALA A 40 -38.54 41.33 -22.81
C ALA A 40 -38.49 40.14 -23.79
N SER A 41 -38.46 38.92 -23.27
CA SER A 41 -38.45 37.69 -24.08
C SER A 41 -39.70 37.56 -24.94
N SER A 42 -40.88 37.84 -24.38
CA SER A 42 -42.15 37.78 -25.12
C SER A 42 -42.24 38.85 -26.21
N ALA A 43 -41.68 40.04 -26.00
CA ALA A 43 -41.67 41.11 -26.99
C ALA A 43 -40.86 40.75 -28.25
N ILE A 44 -39.87 39.86 -28.14
CA ILE A 44 -39.05 39.36 -29.26
C ILE A 44 -39.51 37.99 -29.78
N GLY A 45 -40.70 37.52 -29.36
CA GLY A 45 -41.26 36.22 -29.79
C GLY A 45 -40.61 34.99 -29.12
N GLY A 46 -39.81 35.20 -28.08
CA GLY A 46 -39.15 34.13 -27.33
C GLY A 46 -39.94 33.65 -26.10
N THR A 47 -39.65 32.42 -25.67
CA THR A 47 -40.17 31.82 -24.44
C THR A 47 -39.06 31.75 -23.41
N LEU A 48 -39.25 32.38 -22.24
CA LEU A 48 -38.31 32.28 -21.12
C LEU A 48 -38.32 30.86 -20.56
N ILE A 49 -37.19 30.16 -20.62
CA ILE A 49 -37.00 28.82 -20.05
C ILE A 49 -36.25 28.96 -18.72
N ASP A 50 -36.77 28.34 -17.67
CA ASP A 50 -36.15 28.34 -16.35
C ASP A 50 -35.02 27.32 -16.22
N ALA A 51 -34.02 27.63 -15.40
CA ALA A 51 -33.01 26.64 -15.01
C ALA A 51 -33.66 25.48 -14.24
N PRO A 52 -33.21 24.21 -14.43
CA PRO A 52 -33.87 23.01 -13.89
C PRO A 52 -34.14 23.05 -12.38
N PHE A 53 -33.22 23.63 -11.60
CA PHE A 53 -33.32 23.73 -10.13
C PHE A 53 -34.31 24.79 -9.63
N TYR A 54 -34.58 25.81 -10.46
CA TYR A 54 -35.60 26.80 -10.15
C TYR A 54 -37.01 26.24 -10.41
N ALA A 55 -37.16 25.39 -11.43
CA ALA A 55 -38.43 24.79 -11.82
C ALA A 55 -38.98 23.77 -10.80
N SER A 56 -38.11 23.03 -10.09
CA SER A 56 -38.53 22.03 -9.09
C SER A 56 -38.72 22.59 -7.68
N ASN A 57 -37.76 23.39 -7.18
CA ASN A 57 -37.71 23.81 -5.77
C ASN A 57 -37.62 25.32 -5.54
N LYS A 58 -37.67 26.15 -6.61
CA LYS A 58 -37.40 27.60 -6.57
C LYS A 58 -36.03 27.89 -5.96
N GLU A 59 -35.04 27.04 -6.22
CA GLU A 59 -33.66 27.24 -5.82
C GLU A 59 -32.89 27.95 -6.94
N GLN A 60 -32.00 28.85 -6.57
CA GLN A 60 -31.13 29.55 -7.51
C GLN A 60 -29.69 29.07 -7.36
N ILE A 61 -29.02 28.90 -8.49
CA ILE A 61 -27.59 28.66 -8.54
C ILE A 61 -26.92 30.04 -8.51
N THR A 62 -26.21 30.35 -7.43
CA THR A 62 -25.23 31.45 -7.46
C THR A 62 -23.90 30.88 -7.94
N VAL A 63 -23.30 31.52 -8.94
CA VAL A 63 -22.05 31.08 -9.56
C VAL A 63 -20.82 31.76 -8.94
N HIS A 64 -21.01 32.76 -8.08
CA HIS A 64 -19.91 33.50 -7.43
C HIS A 64 -20.30 33.95 -6.00
N PRO A 65 -20.43 33.02 -5.02
CA PRO A 65 -20.61 33.42 -3.62
C PRO A 65 -19.38 34.22 -3.15
N LEU A 66 -19.60 35.41 -2.60
CA LEU A 66 -18.56 36.29 -2.04
C LEU A 66 -18.70 36.36 -0.51
N GLY A 67 -17.63 36.75 0.18
CA GLY A 67 -17.62 36.89 1.64
C GLY A 67 -17.06 35.68 2.39
N GLY A 68 -17.22 35.68 3.71
CA GLY A 68 -16.67 34.65 4.62
C GLY A 68 -15.60 35.21 5.54
N ALA A 69 -14.63 35.93 5.00
CA ALA A 69 -13.58 36.63 5.76
C ALA A 69 -13.71 38.15 5.57
N ILE A 70 -14.92 38.67 5.82
CA ILE A 70 -15.30 40.02 5.36
C ILE A 70 -14.39 41.12 5.91
N MET A 71 -14.11 42.11 5.08
CA MET A 71 -13.36 43.30 5.46
C MET A 71 -14.14 44.11 6.50
N SER A 72 -13.46 44.48 7.58
CA SER A 72 -14.06 45.27 8.65
C SER A 72 -14.36 46.70 8.21
N SER A 73 -15.54 47.18 8.59
CA SER A 73 -16.00 48.55 8.33
C SER A 73 -15.43 49.59 9.30
N ASP A 74 -14.86 49.16 10.43
CA ASP A 74 -14.28 50.05 11.45
C ASP A 74 -12.84 49.70 11.85
N GLY A 75 -12.23 48.74 11.15
CA GLY A 75 -10.86 48.30 11.45
C GLY A 75 -10.75 47.41 12.68
N THR A 76 -11.85 46.82 13.16
CA THR A 76 -11.85 45.87 14.28
C THR A 76 -12.41 44.51 13.88
N GLY A 77 -11.95 43.45 14.57
CA GLY A 77 -12.41 42.08 14.36
C GLY A 77 -13.87 41.83 14.78
N ARG A 78 -14.51 42.80 15.45
CA ARG A 78 -15.94 42.74 15.77
C ARG A 78 -16.84 42.92 14.54
N ARG A 79 -16.37 43.66 13.53
CA ARG A 79 -17.15 44.00 12.32
C ARG A 79 -16.59 43.41 11.03
N GLY A 80 -15.57 42.58 11.11
CA GLY A 80 -15.04 41.80 10.00
C GLY A 80 -13.92 40.88 10.43
N ALA A 81 -13.48 39.97 9.56
CA ALA A 81 -12.37 39.06 9.84
C ALA A 81 -11.01 39.66 9.46
N VAL A 82 -11.00 40.62 8.53
CA VAL A 82 -9.77 41.26 8.04
C VAL A 82 -9.84 42.77 8.08
N ASP A 83 -8.69 43.42 8.20
CA ASP A 83 -8.58 44.86 8.01
C ASP A 83 -8.61 45.27 6.53
N HIS A 84 -8.45 46.56 6.25
CA HIS A 84 -8.42 47.06 4.86
C HIS A 84 -7.23 46.58 4.03
N MET A 85 -6.24 45.94 4.66
CA MET A 85 -5.05 45.34 4.04
C MET A 85 -5.20 43.82 3.90
N GLY A 86 -6.37 43.25 4.20
CA GLY A 86 -6.58 41.81 4.15
C GLY A 86 -5.90 41.05 5.29
N ARG A 87 -5.33 41.74 6.29
CA ARG A 87 -4.66 41.09 7.44
C ARG A 87 -5.71 40.56 8.40
N ILE A 88 -5.57 39.31 8.82
CA ILE A 88 -6.56 38.64 9.67
C ILE A 88 -6.46 39.13 11.11
N PHE A 89 -7.58 39.54 11.71
CA PHE A 89 -7.63 39.93 13.13
C PHE A 89 -7.42 38.73 14.05
N VAL A 90 -6.73 38.95 15.18
CA VAL A 90 -6.50 37.91 16.22
C VAL A 90 -7.76 37.68 17.08
N GLY A 91 -8.61 38.70 17.19
CA GLY A 91 -9.83 38.68 18.00
C GLY A 91 -10.71 39.89 17.68
N GLU A 92 -11.57 40.32 18.60
CA GLU A 92 -12.53 41.42 18.34
C GLU A 92 -11.89 42.81 18.16
N GLY A 93 -10.61 42.98 18.49
CA GLY A 93 -9.89 44.26 18.45
C GLY A 93 -9.26 44.58 17.10
N ALA A 94 -8.32 45.54 17.08
CA ALA A 94 -7.58 45.95 15.88
C ALA A 94 -6.27 45.15 15.66
N GLU A 95 -5.94 44.23 16.55
CA GLU A 95 -4.72 43.42 16.48
C GLU A 95 -4.83 42.34 15.38
N VAL A 96 -3.75 42.15 14.61
CA VAL A 96 -3.73 41.25 13.45
C VAL A 96 -2.62 40.19 13.55
N HIS A 97 -2.82 39.04 12.92
CA HIS A 97 -1.81 38.00 12.79
C HIS A 97 -0.70 38.44 11.82
N HIS A 98 0.56 38.39 12.27
CA HIS A 98 1.69 38.70 11.40
C HIS A 98 1.86 37.64 10.31
N GLY A 99 1.91 38.09 9.05
CA GLY A 99 2.16 37.22 7.89
C GLY A 99 0.95 36.43 7.38
N LEU A 100 -0.23 36.63 7.96
CA LEU A 100 -1.47 35.95 7.53
C LEU A 100 -2.44 36.95 6.89
N LEU A 101 -2.67 36.78 5.58
CA LEU A 101 -3.53 37.65 4.78
C LEU A 101 -4.59 36.85 4.01
N CYS A 102 -5.75 37.46 3.78
CA CYS A 102 -6.78 37.00 2.86
C CYS A 102 -6.85 37.98 1.68
N VAL A 103 -6.61 37.48 0.46
CA VAL A 103 -6.39 38.30 -0.76
C VAL A 103 -7.29 37.81 -1.89
N ASP A 104 -8.53 37.45 -1.56
CA ASP A 104 -9.50 36.91 -2.52
C ASP A 104 -10.90 37.49 -2.31
N ALA A 105 -11.89 36.91 -2.98
CA ALA A 105 -13.30 37.29 -2.89
C ALA A 105 -13.90 37.22 -1.49
N ALA A 106 -13.28 36.51 -0.54
CA ALA A 106 -13.83 36.31 0.79
C ALA A 106 -13.85 37.58 1.64
N VAL A 107 -13.01 38.57 1.30
CA VAL A 107 -12.97 39.87 1.98
C VAL A 107 -14.14 40.78 1.59
N ILE A 108 -14.87 40.45 0.52
CA ILE A 108 -15.94 41.28 -0.01
C ILE A 108 -17.23 40.99 0.76
N PRO A 109 -17.84 41.98 1.45
CA PRO A 109 -18.93 41.73 2.40
C PRO A 109 -20.29 41.42 1.77
N THR A 110 -20.43 41.55 0.44
CA THR A 110 -21.71 41.39 -0.25
C THR A 110 -21.52 41.06 -1.73
N ALA A 111 -22.55 40.49 -2.35
CA ALA A 111 -22.64 40.36 -3.80
C ALA A 111 -22.60 41.74 -4.48
N LEU A 112 -21.77 41.88 -5.52
CA LEU A 112 -21.52 43.14 -6.24
C LEU A 112 -22.52 43.42 -7.37
N GLY A 113 -23.39 42.47 -7.68
CA GLY A 113 -24.44 42.61 -8.70
C GLY A 113 -23.97 42.66 -10.15
N VAL A 114 -22.66 42.58 -10.37
CA VAL A 114 -21.98 42.44 -11.67
C VAL A 114 -20.93 41.33 -11.57
N ASN A 115 -20.20 41.04 -12.65
CA ASN A 115 -19.11 40.08 -12.60
C ASN A 115 -18.06 40.58 -11.58
N PRO A 116 -17.78 39.82 -10.51
CA PRO A 116 -16.95 40.31 -9.42
C PRO A 116 -15.46 40.33 -9.76
N PHE A 117 -15.04 39.72 -10.88
CA PHE A 117 -13.64 39.54 -11.26
C PHE A 117 -12.81 40.83 -11.12
N ALA A 118 -13.21 41.91 -11.79
CA ALA A 118 -12.43 43.15 -11.77
C ALA A 118 -12.31 43.77 -10.37
N THR A 119 -13.34 43.63 -9.52
CA THR A 119 -13.31 44.13 -8.15
C THR A 119 -12.43 43.28 -7.25
N ILE A 120 -12.48 41.96 -7.39
CA ILE A 120 -11.60 41.03 -6.67
C ILE A 120 -10.15 41.33 -7.04
N THR A 121 -9.85 41.43 -8.34
CA THR A 121 -8.51 41.76 -8.84
C THR A 121 -8.01 43.08 -8.27
N ALA A 122 -8.81 44.14 -8.34
CA ALA A 122 -8.40 45.46 -7.83
C ALA A 122 -8.11 45.45 -6.32
N LEU A 123 -8.89 44.71 -5.53
CA LEU A 123 -8.63 44.57 -4.08
C LEU A 123 -7.38 43.72 -3.81
N ALA A 124 -7.21 42.63 -4.55
CA ALA A 124 -6.05 41.76 -4.43
C ALA A 124 -4.74 42.50 -4.78
N GLU A 125 -4.73 43.21 -5.91
CA GLU A 125 -3.59 44.04 -6.35
C GLU A 125 -3.25 45.12 -5.32
N ARG A 126 -4.26 45.84 -4.82
CA ARG A 126 -4.06 46.85 -3.77
C ARG A 126 -3.45 46.25 -2.49
N ILE A 127 -3.91 45.07 -2.08
CA ILE A 127 -3.36 44.39 -0.89
C ILE A 127 -1.90 43.98 -1.13
N CYS A 128 -1.60 43.41 -2.30
CA CYS A 128 -0.23 43.06 -2.69
C CYS A 128 0.68 44.30 -2.72
N GLU A 129 0.25 45.41 -3.31
CA GLU A 129 0.99 46.68 -3.34
C GLU A 129 1.30 47.19 -1.92
N MET A 130 0.32 47.20 -1.02
CA MET A 130 0.53 47.60 0.36
C MET A 130 1.50 46.67 1.11
N LEU A 131 1.45 45.36 0.84
CA LEU A 131 2.38 44.39 1.42
C LEU A 131 3.81 44.61 0.90
N LEU A 132 3.97 44.83 -0.41
CA LEU A 132 5.26 45.13 -1.04
C LEU A 132 5.89 46.38 -0.41
N HIS A 133 5.10 47.44 -0.22
CA HIS A 133 5.54 48.66 0.46
C HIS A 133 5.91 48.41 1.93
N GLU A 134 5.10 47.67 2.69
CA GLU A 134 5.37 47.36 4.10
C GLU A 134 6.68 46.55 4.25
N LYS A 135 6.91 45.58 3.36
CA LYS A 135 8.09 44.70 3.39
C LYS A 135 9.31 45.28 2.69
N GLN A 136 9.17 46.42 2.00
CA GLN A 136 10.22 47.02 1.17
C GLN A 136 10.78 46.01 0.14
N TRP A 137 9.91 45.17 -0.42
CA TRP A 137 10.32 44.20 -1.43
C TRP A 137 10.53 44.90 -2.78
N PRO A 138 11.62 44.56 -3.50
CA PRO A 138 11.85 45.10 -4.83
C PRO A 138 10.77 44.59 -5.79
N VAL A 139 10.22 45.50 -6.60
CA VAL A 139 9.22 45.19 -7.62
C VAL A 139 9.88 45.38 -8.99
N ASP A 140 9.71 44.39 -9.87
CA ASP A 140 10.05 44.53 -11.28
C ASP A 140 8.82 45.03 -12.04
N GLU A 141 8.86 46.29 -12.47
CA GLU A 141 7.76 46.94 -13.22
C GLU A 141 7.90 46.77 -14.75
N THR A 142 8.75 45.85 -15.21
CA THR A 142 8.89 45.58 -16.65
C THR A 142 7.55 45.15 -17.25
N GLU A 143 7.11 45.83 -18.32
CA GLU A 143 5.85 45.52 -18.98
C GLU A 143 5.83 44.09 -19.54
N ASN A 144 4.83 43.29 -19.14
CA ASN A 144 4.63 41.93 -19.64
C ASN A 144 4.14 41.87 -21.12
N GLY A 145 3.83 43.02 -21.73
CA GLY A 145 3.25 43.14 -23.07
C GLY A 145 1.90 42.40 -23.19
N THR A 146 1.48 42.09 -24.42
CA THR A 146 0.25 41.31 -24.64
C THR A 146 0.39 39.91 -24.05
N ILE A 147 -0.54 39.52 -23.18
CA ILE A 147 -0.65 38.16 -22.64
C ILE A 147 -1.17 37.26 -23.76
N ASP A 148 -0.36 36.29 -24.18
CA ASP A 148 -0.82 35.20 -25.01
C ASP A 148 -1.38 34.10 -24.09
N LEU A 149 -2.70 33.87 -24.17
CA LEU A 149 -3.39 32.86 -23.35
C LEU A 149 -3.08 31.42 -23.76
N PHE A 150 -2.36 31.23 -24.87
CA PHE A 150 -2.01 29.92 -25.42
C PHE A 150 -0.51 29.62 -25.38
N GLU A 151 0.32 30.58 -24.96
CA GLU A 151 1.76 30.38 -24.76
C GLU A 151 2.14 30.39 -23.27
N ASN A 152 3.38 30.00 -22.99
CA ASN A 152 3.93 30.09 -21.64
C ASN A 152 4.10 31.57 -21.23
N PRO A 153 3.98 31.89 -19.92
CA PRO A 153 4.26 33.24 -19.43
C PRO A 153 5.67 33.70 -19.84
N LYS A 154 5.80 34.94 -20.33
CA LYS A 154 7.09 35.51 -20.76
C LYS A 154 8.13 35.53 -19.65
N VAL A 155 7.67 35.72 -18.41
CA VAL A 155 8.49 35.65 -17.20
C VAL A 155 7.99 34.47 -16.39
N CYS A 156 8.74 33.37 -16.44
CA CYS A 156 8.57 32.22 -15.55
C CYS A 156 9.77 32.16 -14.62
N HIS A 157 9.54 32.31 -13.32
CA HIS A 157 10.57 31.97 -12.33
C HIS A 157 10.64 30.45 -12.24
N ALA A 158 11.79 29.88 -12.61
CA ALA A 158 12.03 28.46 -12.38
C ALA A 158 12.00 28.20 -10.88
N ILE A 159 10.99 27.46 -10.42
CA ILE A 159 11.17 26.65 -9.21
C ILE A 159 12.31 25.69 -9.57
N GLU A 160 13.35 25.60 -8.73
CA GLU A 160 14.68 25.02 -9.00
C GLU A 160 14.77 23.84 -10.01
N PRO A 161 15.93 23.67 -10.69
CA PRO A 161 16.08 22.73 -11.80
C PRO A 161 15.89 21.28 -11.33
N GLY A 162 14.74 20.71 -11.69
CA GLY A 162 14.32 19.35 -11.30
C GLY A 162 12.81 19.14 -11.41
N LEU A 163 12.05 20.24 -11.44
CA LEU A 163 10.60 20.27 -11.66
C LEU A 163 10.30 20.33 -13.16
N SER A 164 10.42 19.19 -13.85
CA SER A 164 9.82 19.04 -15.17
C SER A 164 8.32 19.30 -15.06
N HIS A 165 7.81 20.33 -15.74
CA HIS A 165 6.38 20.49 -16.01
C HIS A 165 5.87 19.17 -16.60
N TYR A 166 4.99 18.48 -15.88
CA TYR A 166 4.28 17.34 -16.44
C TYR A 166 3.15 17.88 -17.30
N ASP A 167 3.29 17.73 -18.61
CA ASP A 167 2.28 18.16 -19.58
C ASP A 167 1.08 17.20 -19.50
N GLY A 168 -0.02 17.66 -18.88
CA GLY A 168 -1.28 16.92 -18.74
C GLY A 168 -1.99 16.65 -20.07
N SER A 169 -1.43 17.08 -21.19
CA SER A 169 -1.97 16.95 -22.55
C SER A 169 -2.03 15.50 -23.08
N GLN A 170 -1.37 14.52 -22.44
CA GLN A 170 -1.39 13.11 -22.85
C GLN A 170 -2.39 12.22 -22.09
N ALA A 171 -3.20 12.77 -21.19
CA ALA A 171 -4.17 11.99 -20.40
C ALA A 171 -5.49 11.76 -21.17
N ASP A 172 -5.47 10.87 -22.16
CA ASP A 172 -6.66 10.47 -22.95
C ASP A 172 -7.62 9.52 -22.19
N GLY A 173 -7.39 9.30 -20.89
CA GLY A 173 -8.03 8.25 -20.09
C GLY A 173 -9.03 8.75 -19.03
N ALA A 174 -9.98 7.88 -18.68
CA ALA A 174 -10.97 8.09 -17.61
C ALA A 174 -10.30 8.01 -16.21
N GLY A 175 -9.60 9.08 -15.84
CA GLY A 175 -8.88 9.21 -14.58
C GLY A 175 -9.78 9.37 -13.34
N VAL A 176 -9.20 9.16 -12.16
CA VAL A 176 -9.88 9.30 -10.86
C VAL A 176 -9.05 10.16 -9.92
N ARG A 177 -9.72 11.10 -9.26
CA ARG A 177 -9.20 11.91 -8.16
C ARG A 177 -9.78 11.41 -6.85
N PHE A 178 -8.97 11.33 -5.80
CA PHE A 178 -9.45 11.16 -4.42
C PHE A 178 -8.49 11.84 -3.44
N THR A 179 -8.94 12.07 -2.21
CA THR A 179 -8.18 12.71 -1.15
C THR A 179 -8.11 11.82 0.08
N GLU A 180 -6.91 11.61 0.59
CA GLU A 180 -6.63 10.84 1.80
C GLU A 180 -6.12 11.76 2.91
N VAL A 181 -6.60 11.51 4.14
CA VAL A 181 -6.10 12.14 5.36
C VAL A 181 -5.62 11.06 6.32
N MET A 182 -4.31 11.06 6.57
CA MET A 182 -3.63 10.06 7.38
C MET A 182 -2.96 10.70 8.58
N ASP A 183 -3.33 10.26 9.78
CA ASP A 183 -2.83 10.80 11.04
C ASP A 183 -2.04 9.75 11.81
N GLY A 184 -1.01 10.18 12.52
CA GLY A 184 -0.21 9.26 13.33
C GLY A 184 0.94 9.94 14.04
N TYR A 185 2.02 9.19 14.19
CA TYR A 185 3.19 9.63 14.96
C TYR A 185 4.46 9.21 14.24
N ILE A 186 5.41 10.15 14.14
CA ILE A 186 6.73 9.94 13.51
C ILE A 186 7.83 10.26 14.53
N HIS A 187 8.75 9.32 14.66
CA HIS A 187 9.97 9.47 15.45
C HIS A 187 11.04 10.13 14.58
N ILE A 188 11.66 11.19 15.11
CA ILE A 188 12.75 11.90 14.43
C ILE A 188 14.08 11.32 14.92
N GLY A 189 14.92 10.91 13.98
CA GLY A 189 16.23 10.30 14.23
C GLY A 189 16.39 8.91 13.60
N GLY A 190 17.65 8.54 13.35
CA GLY A 190 18.00 7.32 12.61
C GLY A 190 18.26 6.06 13.45
N ASN A 191 18.03 6.11 14.75
CA ASN A 191 18.38 5.04 15.69
C ASN A 191 17.35 3.89 15.77
N ILE A 192 16.14 4.08 15.23
CA ILE A 192 15.07 3.08 15.28
C ILE A 192 14.75 2.61 13.86
N VAL A 193 14.91 1.30 13.63
CA VAL A 193 14.63 0.67 12.34
C VAL A 193 13.18 0.20 12.24
N ASP A 194 12.66 -0.37 13.33
CA ASP A 194 11.31 -0.92 13.38
C ASP A 194 10.22 0.19 13.46
N PHE A 195 9.24 0.12 12.56
CA PHE A 195 8.17 1.13 12.47
C PHE A 195 7.23 1.14 13.67
N ASP A 196 6.90 0.00 14.24
CA ASP A 196 6.01 -0.09 15.41
C ASP A 196 6.71 0.47 16.65
N VAL A 197 8.00 0.20 16.82
CA VAL A 197 8.81 0.81 17.89
C VAL A 197 8.90 2.32 17.69
N ALA A 198 9.19 2.80 16.47
CA ALA A 198 9.26 4.22 16.14
C ALA A 198 7.94 4.95 16.43
N HIS A 199 6.81 4.38 15.98
CA HIS A 199 5.48 4.94 16.24
C HIS A 199 5.18 5.03 17.75
N ASN A 200 5.48 3.99 18.53
CA ASN A 200 5.20 3.97 19.97
C ASN A 200 6.07 4.96 20.75
N VAL A 201 7.34 5.13 20.37
CA VAL A 201 8.24 6.13 20.97
C VAL A 201 7.74 7.54 20.64
N ALA A 202 7.45 7.81 19.37
CA ALA A 202 6.92 9.10 18.91
C ALA A 202 5.59 9.47 19.60
N LYS A 203 4.70 8.50 19.78
CA LYS A 203 3.44 8.67 20.49
C LYS A 203 3.63 9.08 21.94
N ARG A 204 4.61 8.49 22.63
CA ARG A 204 4.96 8.89 24.02
C ARG A 204 5.62 10.26 24.08
N ALA A 205 6.36 10.64 23.05
CA ALA A 205 6.95 11.96 22.89
C ALA A 205 5.98 13.02 22.33
N ALA A 206 4.71 12.66 22.08
CA ALA A 206 3.70 13.52 21.46
C ALA A 206 4.13 14.12 20.10
N SER A 207 4.98 13.42 19.35
CA SER A 207 5.40 13.79 18.00
C SER A 207 4.35 13.37 16.97
N SER A 208 3.25 14.11 16.93
CA SER A 208 2.15 13.87 15.99
C SER A 208 2.52 14.28 14.56
N ALA A 209 1.98 13.54 13.59
CA ALA A 209 2.11 13.84 12.18
C ALA A 209 0.76 13.66 11.45
N SER A 210 0.51 14.51 10.47
CA SER A 210 -0.68 14.46 9.62
C SER A 210 -0.30 14.67 8.16
N LEU A 211 -0.77 13.78 7.29
CA LEU A 211 -0.58 13.85 5.85
C LEU A 211 -1.94 14.06 5.20
N TYR A 212 -2.09 15.20 4.52
CA TYR A 212 -3.24 15.52 3.69
C TYR A 212 -2.81 15.44 2.23
N ILE A 213 -3.38 14.53 1.45
CA ILE A 213 -2.93 14.31 0.08
C ILE A 213 -4.10 14.08 -0.86
N THR A 214 -4.09 14.77 -1.99
CA THR A 214 -4.98 14.53 -3.13
C THR A 214 -4.20 13.81 -4.22
N VAL A 215 -4.69 12.66 -4.63
CA VAL A 215 -4.10 11.82 -5.68
C VAL A 215 -4.97 11.92 -6.92
N ASP A 216 -4.35 12.32 -8.02
CA ASP A 216 -4.89 12.27 -9.37
C ASP A 216 -4.31 11.08 -10.11
N THR A 217 -5.17 10.19 -10.60
CA THR A 217 -4.80 9.06 -11.46
C THR A 217 -5.31 9.33 -12.86
N PHE A 218 -4.46 9.21 -13.87
CA PHE A 218 -4.79 9.63 -15.25
C PHE A 218 -5.22 8.48 -16.15
N SER A 219 -4.86 7.24 -15.80
CA SER A 219 -5.32 6.03 -16.47
C SER A 219 -5.43 4.89 -15.47
N LEU A 220 -6.61 4.27 -15.41
CA LEU A 220 -6.86 3.08 -14.62
C LEU A 220 -6.00 1.88 -15.07
N ASP A 221 -5.72 1.80 -16.37
CA ASP A 221 -4.96 0.71 -16.97
C ASP A 221 -3.45 0.83 -16.71
N ASN A 222 -2.97 2.05 -16.44
CA ASN A 222 -1.56 2.32 -16.12
C ASN A 222 -1.24 2.27 -14.61
N LEU A 223 -2.23 2.09 -13.74
CA LEU A 223 -2.00 1.97 -12.29
C LEU A 223 -1.17 0.73 -11.94
N THR A 224 -1.24 -0.32 -12.76
CA THR A 224 -0.49 -1.57 -12.59
C THR A 224 0.81 -1.63 -13.40
N SER A 225 1.07 -0.68 -14.32
CA SER A 225 2.18 -0.78 -15.27
C SER A 225 3.51 -0.19 -14.80
N LEU A 226 3.64 0.16 -13.50
CA LEU A 226 4.87 0.75 -12.92
C LEU A 226 5.40 1.99 -13.66
N SER A 227 4.57 2.65 -14.48
CA SER A 227 4.99 3.86 -15.17
C SER A 227 5.00 5.03 -14.18
N ASP A 228 6.14 5.72 -14.04
CA ASP A 228 6.36 6.84 -13.11
C ASP A 228 5.42 8.05 -13.32
N ASN A 229 4.57 7.98 -14.34
CA ASN A 229 3.64 9.03 -14.79
C ASN A 229 2.16 8.67 -14.59
N ALA A 230 1.84 7.54 -13.93
CA ALA A 230 0.45 7.06 -13.80
C ALA A 230 -0.41 7.90 -12.83
N SER A 231 0.22 8.60 -11.89
CA SER A 231 -0.47 9.43 -10.90
C SER A 231 0.36 10.64 -10.47
N ILE A 232 -0.34 11.68 -10.01
CA ILE A 232 0.24 12.86 -9.36
C ILE A 232 -0.41 12.98 -8.00
N ALA A 233 0.40 13.22 -6.97
CA ALA A 233 -0.08 13.48 -5.63
C ALA A 233 0.36 14.87 -5.17
N THR A 234 -0.59 15.65 -4.65
CA THR A 234 -0.40 17.01 -4.16
C THR A 234 -0.97 17.12 -2.75
N GLY A 235 -0.47 18.02 -1.92
CA GLY A 235 -0.94 18.11 -0.54
C GLY A 235 0.02 18.76 0.43
N THR A 236 -0.20 18.50 1.71
CA THR A 236 0.64 19.00 2.80
C THR A 236 0.96 17.91 3.80
N PHE A 237 2.12 18.03 4.43
CA PHE A 237 2.57 17.16 5.50
C PHE A 237 2.92 17.99 6.72
N SER A 238 2.26 17.74 7.85
CA SER A 238 2.48 18.46 9.11
C SER A 238 3.13 17.54 10.12
N CYS A 239 4.29 17.93 10.65
CA CYS A 239 4.94 17.26 11.77
C CYS A 239 5.79 18.28 12.54
N GLY A 240 5.31 18.72 13.71
CA GLY A 240 5.95 19.77 14.51
C GLY A 240 7.37 19.44 14.99
N ALA A 241 7.71 18.16 15.07
CA ALA A 241 9.06 17.70 15.40
C ALA A 241 10.04 17.79 14.20
N LEU A 242 9.53 17.94 12.98
CA LEU A 242 10.31 18.07 11.75
C LEU A 242 10.41 19.53 11.28
N SER A 243 9.29 20.26 11.24
CA SER A 243 9.23 21.71 10.97
C SER A 243 8.07 22.32 11.74
N GLN A 244 8.21 23.60 12.14
CA GLN A 244 7.15 24.35 12.81
C GLN A 244 5.97 24.66 11.87
N SER A 245 6.21 24.71 10.57
CA SER A 245 5.19 24.95 9.54
C SER A 245 4.89 23.67 8.76
N PRO A 246 3.65 23.51 8.24
CA PRO A 246 3.35 22.43 7.30
C PRO A 246 4.29 22.45 6.09
N LEU A 247 4.76 21.28 5.70
CA LEU A 247 5.55 21.09 4.47
C LEU A 247 4.60 20.95 3.28
N MET A 248 4.93 21.60 2.17
CA MET A 248 4.19 21.51 0.93
C MET A 248 4.70 20.35 0.08
N VAL A 249 3.81 19.48 -0.40
CA VAL A 249 4.17 18.43 -1.36
C VAL A 249 4.37 19.07 -2.74
N LEU A 250 5.62 19.18 -3.18
CA LEU A 250 5.98 19.73 -4.50
C LEU A 250 5.74 18.73 -5.63
N ARG A 251 6.14 17.47 -5.40
CA ARG A 251 5.97 16.36 -6.35
C ARG A 251 5.65 15.09 -5.58
N GLY A 252 4.44 14.59 -5.75
CA GLY A 252 4.04 13.30 -5.20
C GLY A 252 3.71 12.30 -6.30
N GLN A 253 4.05 11.04 -6.07
CA GLN A 253 3.64 9.90 -6.88
C GLN A 253 2.96 8.87 -5.98
N ALA A 254 1.90 8.25 -6.48
CA ALA A 254 1.20 7.14 -5.81
C ALA A 254 1.12 5.93 -6.76
N GLN A 255 1.80 4.85 -6.41
CA GLN A 255 1.84 3.60 -7.19
C GLN A 255 1.00 2.55 -6.46
N PHE A 256 0.14 1.83 -7.17
CA PHE A 256 -0.78 0.86 -6.57
C PHE A 256 -0.43 -0.56 -6.99
N PHE A 257 -0.51 -1.49 -6.05
CA PHE A 257 -0.28 -2.92 -6.27
C PHE A 257 1.09 -3.24 -6.86
N THR A 258 2.14 -2.54 -6.40
CA THR A 258 3.53 -2.83 -6.79
C THR A 258 3.97 -4.14 -6.16
N THR A 259 4.72 -4.95 -6.89
CA THR A 259 5.28 -6.21 -6.36
C THR A 259 6.35 -5.89 -5.32
N ASP A 260 6.23 -6.47 -4.13
CA ASP A 260 7.28 -6.41 -3.10
C ASP A 260 8.10 -7.71 -3.19
N ASP A 261 9.36 -7.59 -3.63
CA ASP A 261 10.28 -8.73 -3.75
C ASP A 261 10.68 -9.31 -2.38
N GLN A 262 10.40 -8.62 -1.28
CA GLN A 262 10.69 -9.11 0.08
C GLN A 262 9.57 -9.99 0.65
N ILE A 263 8.37 -9.95 0.07
CA ILE A 263 7.21 -10.68 0.59
C ILE A 263 6.72 -11.70 -0.44
N SER A 264 6.74 -12.97 -0.05
CA SER A 264 6.12 -14.04 -0.80
C SER A 264 4.61 -13.88 -0.69
N ASP A 265 3.96 -13.34 -1.73
CA ASP A 265 2.52 -13.11 -1.82
C ASP A 265 1.98 -11.86 -1.09
N GLY A 266 2.52 -10.70 -1.48
CA GLY A 266 2.02 -9.38 -1.11
C GLY A 266 2.19 -8.36 -2.24
N THR A 267 1.47 -7.24 -2.13
CA THR A 267 1.66 -6.06 -2.96
C THR A 267 1.61 -4.81 -2.10
N ASP A 268 2.27 -3.75 -2.56
CA ASP A 268 2.31 -2.48 -1.87
C ASP A 268 1.53 -1.39 -2.60
N LEU A 269 1.04 -0.43 -1.81
CA LEU A 269 0.60 0.88 -2.29
C LEU A 269 1.65 1.90 -1.83
N VAL A 270 2.43 2.44 -2.76
CA VAL A 270 3.64 3.23 -2.48
C VAL A 270 3.40 4.70 -2.78
N TYR A 271 3.76 5.57 -1.84
CA TYR A 271 3.69 7.02 -1.92
C TYR A 271 5.12 7.59 -1.87
N LYS A 272 5.53 8.30 -2.91
CA LYS A 272 6.84 8.97 -3.00
C LYS A 272 6.62 10.46 -3.12
N LEU A 273 6.88 11.21 -2.06
CA LEU A 273 6.57 12.64 -1.98
C LEU A 273 7.85 13.45 -1.76
N THR A 274 8.05 14.47 -2.57
CA THR A 274 9.04 15.54 -2.33
C THR A 274 8.33 16.68 -1.63
N MET A 275 8.81 17.07 -0.46
CA MET A 275 8.17 18.03 0.42
C MET A 275 9.12 19.20 0.71
N LEU A 276 8.60 20.42 0.69
CA LEU A 276 9.35 21.64 0.98
C LEU A 276 8.82 22.31 2.24
N SER A 277 9.70 22.60 3.19
CA SER A 277 9.37 23.36 4.38
C SER A 277 9.35 24.87 4.10
N ALA A 278 8.67 25.64 4.95
CA ALA A 278 8.65 27.11 4.84
C ALA A 278 10.04 27.74 4.98
N GLU A 279 10.96 27.03 5.65
CA GLU A 279 12.37 27.43 5.82
C GLU A 279 13.24 27.09 4.61
N GLY A 280 12.67 26.53 3.53
CA GLY A 280 13.39 26.15 2.31
C GLY A 280 14.11 24.80 2.39
N THR A 281 13.82 23.97 3.40
CA THR A 281 14.43 22.63 3.51
C THR A 281 13.58 21.59 2.77
N THR A 282 14.23 20.79 1.92
CA THR A 282 13.58 19.72 1.16
C THR A 282 13.72 18.37 1.87
N TYR A 283 12.59 17.67 1.97
CA TYR A 283 12.48 16.33 2.53
C TYR A 283 11.85 15.37 1.50
N LEU A 284 12.21 14.09 1.59
CA LEU A 284 11.60 13.02 0.81
C LEU A 284 10.82 12.12 1.76
N LEU A 285 9.55 11.88 1.46
CA LEU A 285 8.71 10.93 2.18
C LEU A 285 8.48 9.72 1.29
N HIS A 286 8.84 8.55 1.81
CA HIS A 286 8.52 7.25 1.25
C HIS A 286 7.55 6.53 2.19
N GLY A 287 6.31 6.38 1.75
CA GLY A 287 5.25 5.69 2.45
C GLY A 287 4.83 4.44 1.71
N TYR A 288 4.53 3.35 2.41
CA TYR A 288 3.90 2.19 1.77
C TYR A 288 2.82 1.57 2.67
N LYS A 289 1.75 1.07 2.03
CA LYS A 289 0.72 0.24 2.65
C LYS A 289 0.86 -1.17 2.13
N ASN A 290 0.87 -2.15 3.03
CA ASN A 290 1.11 -3.54 2.67
C ASN A 290 -0.21 -4.32 2.57
N VAL A 291 -0.43 -4.97 1.43
CA VAL A 291 -1.59 -5.82 1.14
C VAL A 291 -1.09 -7.23 0.83
N ASP A 292 -1.16 -8.12 1.83
CA ASP A 292 -0.67 -9.50 1.76
C ASP A 292 -1.72 -10.54 2.20
N SER A 293 -1.36 -11.82 2.12
CA SER A 293 -2.24 -12.92 2.54
C SER A 293 -2.52 -13.01 4.05
N THR A 294 -1.89 -12.21 4.89
CA THR A 294 -2.17 -12.20 6.35
C THR A 294 -3.58 -11.69 6.65
N MET A 295 -4.21 -10.99 5.70
CA MET A 295 -5.59 -10.52 5.83
C MET A 295 -6.66 -11.57 5.51
N ALA A 296 -6.27 -12.81 5.17
CA ALA A 296 -7.21 -13.86 4.78
C ALA A 296 -8.37 -14.02 5.78
N PHE A 297 -9.59 -13.83 5.29
CA PHE A 297 -10.84 -13.89 6.06
C PHE A 297 -10.92 -12.98 7.31
N SER A 298 -10.05 -11.98 7.42
CA SER A 298 -9.94 -11.13 8.61
C SER A 298 -10.23 -9.67 8.28
N ALA A 299 -11.45 -9.21 8.59
CA ALA A 299 -11.87 -7.84 8.32
C ALA A 299 -10.99 -6.79 9.03
N SER A 300 -10.50 -7.10 10.24
CA SER A 300 -9.62 -6.20 10.99
C SER A 300 -8.22 -6.09 10.36
N MET A 301 -7.70 -7.19 9.83
CA MET A 301 -6.41 -7.19 9.13
C MET A 301 -6.52 -6.56 7.75
N SER A 302 -7.63 -6.76 7.03
CA SER A 302 -7.91 -6.04 5.78
C SER A 302 -7.99 -4.53 6.02
N TRP A 303 -8.70 -4.12 7.07
CA TRP A 303 -8.74 -2.71 7.45
C TRP A 303 -7.34 -2.17 7.75
N LYS A 304 -6.54 -2.90 8.54
CA LYS A 304 -5.15 -2.50 8.85
C LYS A 304 -4.34 -2.35 7.55
N ALA A 305 -4.42 -3.32 6.65
CA ALA A 305 -3.68 -3.34 5.39
C ALA A 305 -4.01 -2.15 4.47
N THR A 306 -5.29 -1.76 4.37
CA THR A 306 -5.70 -0.66 3.49
C THR A 306 -5.54 0.73 4.11
N THR A 307 -5.41 0.83 5.45
CA THR A 307 -5.41 2.12 6.15
C THR A 307 -4.09 2.47 6.84
N THR A 308 -3.13 1.55 6.94
CA THR A 308 -1.86 1.77 7.65
C THR A 308 -0.74 2.11 6.67
N LEU A 309 -0.18 3.31 6.79
CA LEU A 309 0.96 3.79 6.00
C LEU A 309 2.24 3.75 6.83
N TYR A 310 3.17 2.86 6.47
CA TYR A 310 4.52 2.83 7.03
C TYR A 310 5.35 3.92 6.35
N THR A 311 5.80 4.89 7.13
CA THR A 311 6.33 6.16 6.61
C THR A 311 7.78 6.34 7.00
N THR A 312 8.64 6.57 6.01
CA THR A 312 10.03 6.99 6.18
C THR A 312 10.21 8.38 5.60
N VAL A 313 10.83 9.28 6.37
CA VAL A 313 11.18 10.64 5.93
C VAL A 313 12.70 10.76 5.90
N THR A 314 13.26 11.21 4.79
CA THR A 314 14.69 11.49 4.63
C THR A 314 14.90 12.94 4.23
N HIS A 315 16.11 13.45 4.44
CA HIS A 315 16.57 14.65 3.77
C HIS A 315 16.80 14.37 2.28
N PHE A 316 17.00 15.43 1.49
CA PHE A 316 17.24 15.31 0.05
C PHE A 316 18.53 14.53 -0.30
N ASP A 317 19.52 14.51 0.59
CA ASP A 317 20.75 13.73 0.44
C ASP A 317 20.58 12.22 0.76
N GLY A 318 19.37 11.80 1.12
CA GLY A 318 19.04 10.42 1.49
C GLY A 318 19.30 10.07 2.96
N THR A 319 19.80 11.00 3.78
CA THR A 319 19.98 10.77 5.21
C THR A 319 18.63 10.68 5.93
N LEU A 320 18.52 9.74 6.86
CA LEU A 320 17.26 9.44 7.53
C LEU A 320 16.87 10.55 8.52
N ALA A 321 15.73 11.20 8.28
CA ALA A 321 15.17 12.21 9.17
C ALA A 321 14.23 11.59 10.20
N GLY A 322 13.40 10.61 9.82
CA GLY A 322 12.50 9.95 10.75
C GLY A 322 11.70 8.78 10.17
N ARG A 323 11.06 8.02 11.07
CA ARG A 323 10.16 6.90 10.73
C ARG A 323 8.93 6.87 11.61
N GLY A 324 7.82 6.38 11.08
CA GLY A 324 6.61 6.20 11.86
C GLY A 324 5.49 5.54 11.10
N ILE A 325 4.32 5.57 11.71
CA ILE A 325 3.10 4.99 11.14
C ILE A 325 2.01 6.06 11.16
N LEU A 326 1.41 6.28 9.98
CA LEU A 326 0.19 7.07 9.81
C LEU A 326 -0.97 6.14 9.50
N ARG A 327 -2.18 6.51 9.92
CA ARG A 327 -3.39 5.71 9.71
C ARG A 327 -4.56 6.55 9.22
N ILE A 328 -5.36 5.97 8.34
CA ILE A 328 -6.66 6.53 7.96
C ILE A 328 -7.66 6.16 9.05
N SER A 329 -8.31 7.16 9.65
CA SER A 329 -9.41 6.93 10.58
C SER A 329 -10.66 6.45 9.83
N TRP A 330 -11.56 5.72 10.49
CA TRP A 330 -12.82 5.28 9.85
C TRP A 330 -13.64 6.46 9.29
N ARG A 331 -13.58 7.63 9.94
CA ARG A 331 -14.25 8.85 9.46
C ARG A 331 -13.56 9.42 8.21
N ASN A 332 -12.23 9.53 8.24
CA ASN A 332 -11.46 10.03 7.10
C ASN A 332 -11.58 9.10 5.88
N PHE A 333 -11.76 7.81 6.10
CA PHE A 333 -12.00 6.84 5.02
C PHE A 333 -13.38 7.03 4.35
N ILE A 334 -14.42 7.37 5.13
CA ILE A 334 -15.73 7.73 4.55
C ILE A 334 -15.60 9.04 3.76
N ASP A 335 -14.89 10.03 4.32
CA ASP A 335 -14.64 11.31 3.66
C ASP A 335 -13.80 11.11 2.38
N GLU A 336 -12.84 10.17 2.37
CA GLU A 336 -12.08 9.73 1.19
C GLU A 336 -13.00 9.16 0.12
N ILE A 337 -13.90 8.22 0.45
CA ILE A 337 -14.89 7.68 -0.48
C ILE A 337 -15.76 8.79 -1.08
N GLN A 338 -16.11 9.81 -0.30
CA GLN A 338 -16.89 10.96 -0.76
C GLN A 338 -16.09 11.94 -1.62
N SER A 339 -14.76 11.96 -1.48
CA SER A 339 -13.86 12.83 -2.25
C SER A 339 -13.61 12.34 -3.68
N PHE A 340 -14.06 11.13 -4.02
CA PHE A 340 -13.88 10.55 -5.33
C PHE A 340 -14.53 11.40 -6.43
N GLY A 341 -13.74 11.81 -7.41
CA GLY A 341 -14.20 12.61 -8.53
C GLY A 341 -13.36 12.38 -9.79
N THR A 342 -13.64 13.15 -10.83
CA THR A 342 -12.81 13.18 -12.05
C THR A 342 -11.77 14.29 -11.96
N PRO A 343 -10.54 14.09 -12.46
CA PRO A 343 -9.54 15.15 -12.58
C PRO A 343 -10.07 16.34 -13.39
N ALA A 344 -9.61 17.55 -13.08
CA ALA A 344 -10.16 18.83 -13.55
C ALA A 344 -10.08 19.07 -15.09
N HIS A 345 -9.41 18.19 -15.86
CA HIS A 345 -9.19 18.36 -17.30
C HIS A 345 -10.20 17.64 -18.21
N HIS A 346 -11.26 17.02 -17.67
CA HIS A 346 -12.27 16.31 -18.48
C HIS A 346 -13.53 17.13 -18.77
N ASN A 347 -13.65 17.64 -20.01
CA ASN A 347 -14.81 18.43 -20.50
C ASN A 347 -16.05 17.60 -20.90
N GLY A 348 -16.19 16.35 -20.42
CA GLY A 348 -17.25 15.43 -20.84
C GLY A 348 -18.23 15.06 -19.73
N ALA A 349 -19.47 15.57 -19.78
CA ALA A 349 -20.55 15.28 -18.82
C ALA A 349 -20.98 13.80 -18.70
N ARG A 350 -20.41 12.89 -19.51
CA ARG A 350 -20.70 11.44 -19.50
C ARG A 350 -19.64 10.58 -18.78
N GLY A 351 -18.49 11.16 -18.39
CA GLY A 351 -17.39 10.44 -17.72
C GLY A 351 -17.42 10.48 -16.18
N THR A 352 -18.30 11.28 -15.59
CA THR A 352 -18.12 11.82 -14.23
C THR A 352 -18.41 10.84 -13.08
N ILE A 353 -19.21 9.79 -13.29
CA ILE A 353 -19.57 8.83 -12.22
C ILE A 353 -18.95 7.44 -12.45
N LEU A 354 -18.68 7.08 -13.71
CA LEU A 354 -18.27 5.72 -14.04
C LEU A 354 -16.79 5.44 -13.72
N ALA A 355 -15.92 6.44 -13.79
CA ALA A 355 -14.49 6.27 -13.52
C ALA A 355 -14.19 5.96 -12.04
N PRO A 356 -14.72 6.71 -11.05
CA PRO A 356 -14.60 6.34 -9.64
C PRO A 356 -15.14 4.95 -9.31
N PHE A 357 -16.31 4.60 -9.86
CA PHE A 357 -16.90 3.28 -9.62
C PHE A 357 -16.03 2.15 -10.18
N ARG A 358 -15.45 2.34 -11.38
CA ARG A 358 -14.50 1.39 -11.97
C ARG A 358 -13.24 1.25 -11.13
N PHE A 359 -12.68 2.36 -10.64
CA PHE A 359 -11.53 2.34 -9.72
C PHE A 359 -11.84 1.53 -8.47
N LEU A 360 -12.92 1.87 -7.77
CA LEU A 360 -13.32 1.19 -6.53
C LEU A 360 -13.57 -0.30 -6.77
N THR A 361 -14.19 -0.66 -7.89
CA THR A 361 -14.42 -2.06 -8.26
C THR A 361 -13.10 -2.80 -8.52
N GLN A 362 -12.16 -2.19 -9.24
CA GLN A 362 -10.85 -2.80 -9.49
C GLN A 362 -10.03 -2.92 -8.20
N PHE A 363 -10.01 -1.89 -7.38
CA PHE A 363 -9.36 -1.87 -6.08
C PHE A 363 -9.93 -2.95 -5.14
N ALA A 364 -11.26 -3.05 -5.06
CA ALA A 364 -11.95 -4.08 -4.29
C ALA A 364 -11.64 -5.48 -4.82
N LYS A 365 -11.64 -5.68 -6.14
CA LYS A 365 -11.30 -6.96 -6.77
C LYS A 365 -9.88 -7.40 -6.42
N LYS A 366 -8.89 -6.52 -6.57
CA LYS A 366 -7.49 -6.79 -6.25
C LYS A 366 -7.27 -7.05 -4.77
N THR A 367 -7.94 -6.30 -3.89
CA THR A 367 -7.87 -6.54 -2.44
C THR A 367 -8.57 -7.86 -2.05
N ALA A 368 -9.69 -8.20 -2.70
CA ALA A 368 -10.43 -9.43 -2.43
C ALA A 368 -9.63 -10.69 -2.77
N GLU A 369 -8.72 -10.64 -3.76
CA GLU A 369 -7.80 -11.75 -4.07
C GLU A 369 -6.95 -12.13 -2.84
N TYR A 370 -6.50 -11.15 -2.05
CA TYR A 370 -5.75 -11.39 -0.81
C TYR A 370 -6.65 -11.78 0.38
N PHE A 371 -7.84 -11.17 0.51
CA PHE A 371 -8.81 -11.56 1.54
C PHE A 371 -9.29 -13.02 1.38
N PHE A 372 -9.49 -13.46 0.15
CA PHE A 372 -9.85 -14.83 -0.20
C PHE A 372 -8.61 -15.67 -0.57
N SER A 373 -7.42 -15.30 -0.09
CA SER A 373 -6.17 -15.97 -0.44
C SER A 373 -6.23 -17.51 -0.36
N PRO A 374 -6.82 -18.13 0.69
CA PRO A 374 -6.93 -19.60 0.79
C PRO A 374 -7.80 -20.27 -0.27
N LEU A 375 -8.61 -19.50 -1.02
CA LEU A 375 -9.46 -19.98 -2.11
C LEU A 375 -8.88 -19.67 -3.50
N ARG A 376 -7.74 -18.98 -3.57
CA ARG A 376 -7.08 -18.71 -4.85
C ARG A 376 -6.58 -20.02 -5.47
N PRO A 377 -6.58 -20.12 -6.81
CA PRO A 377 -5.91 -21.22 -7.50
C PRO A 377 -4.46 -21.34 -7.01
N LEU A 378 -4.00 -22.57 -6.81
CA LEU A 378 -2.60 -22.83 -6.50
C LEU A 378 -1.73 -22.26 -7.62
N GLN A 379 -0.84 -21.33 -7.26
CA GLN A 379 0.20 -20.86 -8.15
C GLN A 379 1.36 -21.84 -8.07
N PHE A 380 1.81 -22.30 -9.23
CA PHE A 380 2.99 -23.14 -9.34
C PHE A 380 4.14 -22.27 -9.82
N PRO A 381 5.34 -22.42 -9.24
CA PRO A 381 6.51 -21.71 -9.73
C PRO A 381 6.71 -22.01 -11.22
N ASP A 382 7.16 -21.00 -11.97
CA ASP A 382 7.60 -21.22 -13.34
C ASP A 382 8.73 -22.26 -13.34
N LYS A 383 8.82 -23.08 -14.39
CA LYS A 383 9.84 -24.12 -14.54
C LYS A 383 11.24 -23.56 -14.83
N SER A 384 11.41 -22.23 -14.76
CA SER A 384 12.71 -21.58 -14.89
C SER A 384 13.66 -22.03 -13.79
N THR A 385 14.86 -22.47 -14.18
CA THR A 385 15.93 -22.94 -13.30
C THR A 385 17.09 -21.95 -13.18
N SER A 386 16.84 -20.65 -13.44
CA SER A 386 17.87 -19.61 -13.28
C SER A 386 18.28 -19.43 -11.82
N GLY A 387 19.57 -19.25 -11.56
CA GLY A 387 20.12 -18.93 -10.23
C GLY A 387 20.56 -20.13 -9.40
N TYR A 388 20.62 -21.33 -9.98
CA TYR A 388 21.11 -22.53 -9.28
C TYR A 388 22.63 -22.61 -9.31
N PHE A 389 23.23 -22.99 -8.18
CA PHE A 389 24.63 -23.34 -8.11
C PHE A 389 24.86 -24.72 -8.75
N PRO A 390 25.94 -24.94 -9.51
CA PRO A 390 26.28 -26.27 -10.02
C PRO A 390 26.60 -27.20 -8.85
N LYS A 391 25.91 -28.35 -8.78
CA LYS A 391 26.05 -29.35 -7.71
C LYS A 391 26.53 -30.69 -8.26
N ALA A 392 27.27 -31.44 -7.43
CA ALA A 392 27.70 -32.80 -7.75
C ALA A 392 26.49 -33.75 -7.83
N LEU A 393 26.38 -34.45 -8.96
CA LEU A 393 25.37 -35.50 -9.14
C LEU A 393 25.67 -36.70 -8.24
N PRO A 394 24.66 -37.48 -7.84
CA PRO A 394 24.89 -38.72 -7.10
C PRO A 394 25.78 -39.67 -7.90
N ALA A 395 26.76 -40.26 -7.23
CA ALA A 395 27.68 -41.24 -7.80
C ALA A 395 26.97 -42.57 -8.11
N LYS A 396 25.94 -42.92 -7.33
CA LYS A 396 25.14 -44.14 -7.52
C LYS A 396 23.68 -43.84 -7.22
N ILE A 397 22.80 -44.45 -8.01
CA ILE A 397 21.35 -44.47 -7.77
C ILE A 397 20.95 -45.93 -7.68
N VAL A 398 20.34 -46.32 -6.57
CA VAL A 398 20.00 -47.71 -6.23
C VAL A 398 18.52 -47.78 -5.99
N GLU A 399 17.87 -48.75 -6.62
CA GLU A 399 16.49 -49.09 -6.32
C GLU A 399 16.45 -50.07 -5.15
N LEU A 400 15.75 -49.68 -4.09
CA LEU A 400 15.55 -50.51 -2.91
C LEU A 400 14.15 -51.09 -2.92
N ARG A 401 14.04 -52.37 -2.59
CA ARG A 401 12.75 -53.06 -2.44
C ARG A 401 12.50 -53.37 -0.98
N ALA A 402 11.46 -52.77 -0.41
CA ALA A 402 11.00 -53.10 0.94
C ALA A 402 10.36 -54.48 0.99
N GLU A 403 10.22 -55.05 2.19
CA GLU A 403 9.68 -56.41 2.42
C GLU A 403 8.23 -56.57 1.93
N ASP A 404 7.46 -55.50 1.93
CA ASP A 404 6.10 -55.45 1.41
C ASP A 404 6.03 -55.18 -0.10
N GLY A 405 7.18 -55.20 -0.78
CA GLY A 405 7.30 -55.11 -2.23
C GLY A 405 7.37 -53.69 -2.79
N VAL A 406 7.27 -52.64 -1.95
CA VAL A 406 7.36 -51.25 -2.39
C VAL A 406 8.79 -50.92 -2.84
N GLN A 407 8.91 -50.29 -4.00
CA GLN A 407 10.18 -49.84 -4.55
C GLN A 407 10.42 -48.36 -4.18
N THR A 408 11.61 -48.08 -3.70
CA THR A 408 12.10 -46.75 -3.32
C THR A 408 13.48 -46.51 -3.90
N VAL A 409 13.97 -45.26 -3.85
CA VAL A 409 15.26 -44.91 -4.43
C VAL A 409 16.20 -44.41 -3.35
N LEU A 410 17.42 -44.94 -3.36
CA LEU A 410 18.54 -44.47 -2.55
C LEU A 410 19.65 -43.94 -3.46
N LYS A 411 20.16 -42.74 -3.15
CA LYS A 411 21.24 -42.08 -3.88
C LYS A 411 22.48 -41.99 -3.02
N VAL A 412 23.66 -42.13 -3.62
CA VAL A 412 24.95 -42.16 -2.93
C VAL A 412 25.86 -41.06 -3.44
N TRP A 413 26.51 -40.33 -2.53
CA TRP A 413 27.57 -39.38 -2.82
C TRP A 413 28.85 -39.79 -2.10
N HIS A 414 29.95 -39.78 -2.84
CA HIS A 414 31.28 -40.04 -2.30
C HIS A 414 32.02 -38.74 -2.03
N PRO A 415 32.95 -38.74 -1.05
CA PRO A 415 33.89 -37.64 -0.87
C PRO A 415 34.68 -37.34 -2.16
N PRO A 416 35.05 -36.07 -2.41
CA PRO A 416 36.00 -35.73 -3.47
C PRO A 416 37.31 -36.50 -3.31
N SER A 417 37.96 -36.86 -4.42
CA SER A 417 39.20 -37.67 -4.43
C SER A 417 40.34 -37.10 -3.59
N GLU A 418 40.37 -35.77 -3.40
CA GLU A 418 41.40 -35.05 -2.65
C GLU A 418 41.13 -35.04 -1.13
N THR A 419 39.95 -35.49 -0.69
CA THR A 419 39.53 -35.46 0.71
C THR A 419 39.84 -36.80 1.39
N THR A 420 40.42 -36.76 2.59
CA THR A 420 40.64 -37.99 3.39
C THR A 420 39.30 -38.61 3.78
N LYS A 421 39.02 -39.81 3.27
CA LYS A 421 37.77 -40.54 3.53
C LYS A 421 37.63 -40.90 5.00
N ARG A 422 36.48 -40.57 5.59
CA ARG A 422 36.05 -40.96 6.93
C ARG A 422 35.48 -42.37 6.90
N SER A 423 35.68 -43.11 7.99
CA SER A 423 35.27 -44.51 8.10
C SER A 423 33.79 -44.71 8.40
N MET A 424 33.13 -43.71 9.01
CA MET A 424 31.72 -43.77 9.39
C MET A 424 30.87 -43.19 8.25
N PRO A 425 29.95 -43.95 7.64
CA PRO A 425 29.03 -43.40 6.64
C PRO A 425 27.86 -42.65 7.29
N VAL A 426 27.18 -41.81 6.52
CA VAL A 426 25.98 -41.08 6.97
C VAL A 426 24.79 -41.41 6.07
N LEU A 427 23.71 -41.90 6.67
CA LEU A 427 22.42 -42.15 6.02
C LEU A 427 21.45 -41.00 6.32
N PHE A 428 20.99 -40.34 5.27
CA PHE A 428 19.99 -39.30 5.29
C PHE A 428 18.62 -39.86 4.91
N ILE A 429 17.59 -39.52 5.69
CA ILE A 429 16.21 -39.94 5.47
C ILE A 429 15.32 -38.68 5.41
N PRO A 430 14.85 -38.28 4.21
CA PRO A 430 14.06 -37.09 4.00
C PRO A 430 12.61 -37.27 4.49
N GLY A 431 11.86 -36.16 4.51
CA GLY A 431 10.48 -36.09 4.97
C GLY A 431 9.43 -36.51 3.92
N ALA A 432 8.18 -36.15 4.18
CA ALA A 432 7.08 -36.33 3.24
C ALA A 432 7.17 -35.35 2.07
N SER A 433 6.73 -35.80 0.88
CA SER A 433 6.60 -34.96 -0.33
C SER A 433 7.91 -34.30 -0.79
N VAL A 434 9.05 -34.84 -0.39
CA VAL A 434 10.39 -34.41 -0.81
C VAL A 434 11.22 -35.62 -1.27
N ASP A 435 12.34 -35.35 -1.95
CA ASP A 435 13.37 -36.33 -2.29
C ASP A 435 14.71 -35.94 -1.64
N ASP A 436 15.82 -36.37 -2.22
CA ASP A 436 17.16 -36.04 -1.76
C ASP A 436 17.49 -34.54 -1.78
N GLN A 437 16.79 -33.74 -2.58
CA GLN A 437 17.07 -32.31 -2.73
C GLN A 437 16.84 -31.52 -1.46
N ILE A 438 16.13 -32.05 -0.46
CA ILE A 438 16.08 -31.43 0.87
C ILE A 438 17.47 -31.36 1.53
N PHE A 439 18.39 -32.23 1.15
CA PHE A 439 19.79 -32.24 1.61
C PHE A 439 20.78 -31.81 0.52
N SER A 440 20.45 -31.98 -0.76
CA SER A 440 21.30 -31.67 -1.92
C SER A 440 20.87 -30.42 -2.71
N LEU A 441 20.08 -29.53 -2.10
CA LEU A 441 19.46 -28.37 -2.77
C LEU A 441 20.47 -27.51 -3.55
N PRO A 442 20.18 -27.12 -4.80
CA PRO A 442 21.11 -26.33 -5.63
C PRO A 442 20.98 -24.81 -5.43
N THR A 443 20.09 -24.33 -4.56
CA THR A 443 19.83 -22.88 -4.37
C THR A 443 20.70 -22.24 -3.28
N ILE A 444 21.52 -23.02 -2.58
CA ILE A 444 22.44 -22.53 -1.54
C ILE A 444 23.88 -22.87 -1.90
N GLN A 445 24.82 -22.03 -1.43
CA GLN A 445 26.23 -22.16 -1.78
C GLN A 445 26.83 -23.51 -1.33
N VAL A 446 26.54 -23.95 -0.10
CA VAL A 446 26.95 -25.26 0.43
C VAL A 446 25.73 -25.93 1.05
N ASN A 447 25.32 -27.07 0.48
CA ASN A 447 24.24 -27.88 1.04
C ASN A 447 24.77 -28.98 1.99
N ALA A 448 23.86 -29.72 2.63
CA ALA A 448 24.25 -30.73 3.62
C ALA A 448 25.10 -31.84 2.99
N ILE A 449 24.76 -32.31 1.79
CA ILE A 449 25.53 -33.35 1.10
C ILE A 449 26.96 -32.87 0.80
N GLU A 450 27.13 -31.65 0.27
CA GLU A 450 28.45 -31.06 0.01
C GLU A 450 29.25 -30.87 1.30
N TYR A 451 28.60 -30.39 2.37
CA TYR A 451 29.26 -30.22 3.67
C TYR A 451 29.83 -31.53 4.21
N PHE A 452 29.02 -32.61 4.24
CA PHE A 452 29.48 -33.90 4.77
C PHE A 452 30.49 -34.59 3.83
N THR A 453 30.27 -34.57 2.53
CA THR A 453 31.22 -35.15 1.57
C THR A 453 32.56 -34.41 1.55
N GLY A 454 32.55 -33.08 1.67
CA GLY A 454 33.77 -32.25 1.82
C GLY A 454 34.53 -32.50 3.12
N LEU A 455 33.88 -33.05 4.16
CA LEU A 455 34.53 -33.50 5.39
C LEU A 455 35.03 -34.96 5.32
N GLY A 456 34.81 -35.64 4.19
CA GLY A 456 35.26 -37.01 3.93
C GLY A 456 34.21 -38.09 4.16
N TYR A 457 32.95 -37.76 4.44
CA TYR A 457 31.89 -38.75 4.69
C TYR A 457 31.26 -39.27 3.39
N THR A 458 31.02 -40.59 3.29
CA THR A 458 30.08 -41.12 2.29
C THR A 458 28.65 -40.82 2.74
N CYS A 459 27.86 -40.19 1.86
CA CYS A 459 26.47 -39.83 2.15
C CYS A 459 25.52 -40.69 1.34
N TYR A 460 24.56 -41.31 2.02
CA TYR A 460 23.45 -42.08 1.44
C TYR A 460 22.17 -41.31 1.68
N VAL A 461 21.29 -41.16 0.69
CA VAL A 461 20.00 -40.48 0.86
C VAL A 461 18.90 -41.39 0.35
N SER A 462 18.00 -41.84 1.23
CA SER A 462 16.95 -42.79 0.90
C SER A 462 15.57 -42.15 0.90
N THR A 463 14.98 -41.94 -0.27
CA THR A 463 13.63 -41.37 -0.41
C THR A 463 12.58 -42.46 -0.16
N LEU A 464 11.88 -42.38 0.98
CA LEU A 464 10.87 -43.37 1.38
C LEU A 464 9.58 -43.25 0.52
N ARG A 465 8.65 -44.21 0.66
CA ARG A 465 7.42 -44.31 -0.15
C ARG A 465 6.51 -43.09 -0.14
N PHE A 466 6.60 -42.23 0.88
CA PHE A 466 5.84 -40.98 0.97
C PHE A 466 6.58 -39.75 0.41
N GLY A 467 7.80 -39.93 -0.10
CA GLY A 467 8.57 -38.90 -0.78
C GLY A 467 8.06 -38.65 -2.21
N ILE A 468 8.83 -37.95 -3.03
CA ILE A 468 8.48 -37.70 -4.43
C ILE A 468 8.69 -38.98 -5.26
N SER A 469 7.70 -39.88 -5.24
CA SER A 469 7.71 -41.13 -6.00
C SER A 469 6.28 -41.58 -6.38
N PRO A 470 6.11 -42.49 -7.36
CA PRO A 470 4.79 -43.04 -7.69
C PRO A 470 4.09 -43.72 -6.49
N ALA A 471 4.87 -44.28 -5.55
CA ALA A 471 4.33 -44.95 -4.35
C ALA A 471 3.56 -44.00 -3.43
N ALA A 472 3.88 -42.69 -3.46
CA ALA A 472 3.22 -41.70 -2.61
C ALA A 472 1.72 -41.53 -2.94
N LYS A 473 1.29 -41.89 -4.16
CA LYS A 473 -0.11 -41.80 -4.58
C LYS A 473 -1.01 -42.90 -3.98
N VAL A 474 -0.42 -43.95 -3.42
CA VAL A 474 -1.16 -45.12 -2.91
C VAL A 474 -1.77 -44.87 -1.53
N GLY A 475 -1.28 -43.85 -0.80
CA GLY A 475 -1.84 -43.45 0.49
C GLY A 475 -1.29 -44.21 1.70
N TYR A 476 -0.05 -44.70 1.62
CA TYR A 476 0.65 -45.33 2.74
C TYR A 476 0.84 -44.39 3.93
N THR A 477 1.00 -44.98 5.12
CA THR A 477 1.27 -44.25 6.36
C THR A 477 2.77 -44.18 6.67
N ALA A 478 3.14 -43.31 7.63
CA ALA A 478 4.50 -43.30 8.19
C ALA A 478 4.88 -44.63 8.86
N TYR A 479 3.88 -45.37 9.36
CA TYR A 479 4.09 -46.70 9.91
C TYR A 479 4.54 -47.66 8.81
N ASP A 480 3.87 -47.67 7.65
CA ASP A 480 4.24 -48.55 6.53
C ASP A 480 5.65 -48.28 6.02
N ALA A 481 6.06 -47.00 5.98
CA ALA A 481 7.40 -46.57 5.56
C ALA A 481 8.55 -47.10 6.45
N ARG A 482 8.27 -47.70 7.62
CA ARG A 482 9.28 -48.37 8.44
C ARG A 482 10.00 -49.51 7.68
N ALA A 483 9.32 -50.15 6.73
CA ALA A 483 9.91 -51.19 5.90
C ALA A 483 10.92 -50.62 4.89
N ASP A 484 10.69 -49.40 4.39
CA ASP A 484 11.64 -48.69 3.54
C ASP A 484 12.90 -48.30 4.31
N VAL A 485 12.73 -47.85 5.57
CA VAL A 485 13.86 -47.53 6.47
C VAL A 485 14.74 -48.76 6.68
N LYS A 486 14.13 -49.93 6.92
CA LYS A 486 14.86 -51.19 7.05
C LYS A 486 15.68 -51.49 5.80
N ALA A 487 15.06 -51.47 4.62
CA ALA A 487 15.75 -51.73 3.35
C ALA A 487 16.93 -50.77 3.12
N ALA A 488 16.76 -49.49 3.47
CA ALA A 488 17.84 -48.49 3.38
C ALA A 488 19.00 -48.80 4.35
N MET A 489 18.68 -49.16 5.59
CA MET A 489 19.67 -49.49 6.60
C MET A 489 20.43 -50.80 6.30
N GLU A 490 19.74 -51.80 5.77
CA GLU A 490 20.35 -53.05 5.29
C GLU A 490 21.33 -52.78 4.15
N TYR A 491 20.90 -52.00 3.15
CA TYR A 491 21.74 -51.63 2.02
C TYR A 491 23.02 -50.91 2.45
N VAL A 492 22.92 -49.89 3.33
CA VAL A 492 24.11 -49.17 3.82
C VAL A 492 25.04 -50.10 4.60
N ARG A 493 24.49 -50.99 5.42
CA ARG A 493 25.27 -51.94 6.20
C ARG A 493 26.03 -52.92 5.32
N GLU A 494 25.40 -53.43 4.27
CA GLU A 494 26.03 -54.34 3.31
C GLU A 494 27.13 -53.63 2.51
N GLU A 495 26.83 -52.45 1.93
CA GLU A 495 27.79 -51.68 1.12
C GLU A 495 29.02 -51.26 1.94
N GLU A 496 28.87 -51.00 3.23
CA GLU A 496 29.95 -50.57 4.12
C GLU A 496 30.54 -51.72 4.96
N ASN A 497 30.35 -52.96 4.51
CA ASN A 497 30.95 -54.18 5.09
C ASN A 497 30.65 -54.35 6.59
N GLY A 498 29.40 -54.15 6.99
CA GLY A 498 28.91 -54.32 8.35
C GLY A 498 29.26 -53.19 9.32
N LYS A 499 29.94 -52.13 8.86
CA LYS A 499 30.26 -50.96 9.70
C LYS A 499 28.99 -50.26 10.18
N LYS A 500 29.07 -49.71 11.39
CA LYS A 500 28.01 -48.83 11.90
C LYS A 500 28.04 -47.48 11.20
N PHE A 501 26.88 -46.91 10.97
CA PHE A 501 26.70 -45.61 10.30
C PHE A 501 25.90 -44.64 11.17
N TYR A 502 25.93 -43.35 10.83
CA TYR A 502 25.15 -42.32 11.50
C TYR A 502 23.88 -42.02 10.71
N VAL A 503 22.74 -41.79 11.37
CA VAL A 503 21.48 -41.48 10.69
C VAL A 503 21.08 -40.02 10.90
N ILE A 504 20.75 -39.31 9.82
CA ILE A 504 20.15 -37.98 9.87
C ILE A 504 18.77 -38.07 9.24
N CYS A 505 17.72 -37.96 10.04
CA CYS A 505 16.35 -38.09 9.57
C CYS A 505 15.55 -36.80 9.82
N HIS A 506 14.62 -36.48 8.91
CA HIS A 506 13.86 -35.22 8.95
C HIS A 506 12.35 -35.44 8.82
N CYS A 507 11.56 -34.66 9.56
CA CYS A 507 10.10 -34.63 9.45
C CYS A 507 9.49 -36.05 9.53
N LEU A 508 8.63 -36.43 8.57
CA LEU A 508 7.99 -37.75 8.53
C LEU A 508 8.99 -38.90 8.41
N GLY A 509 10.15 -38.67 7.79
CA GLY A 509 11.28 -39.61 7.76
C GLY A 509 11.80 -39.93 9.15
N SER A 510 11.83 -38.94 10.05
CA SER A 510 12.23 -39.16 11.45
C SER A 510 11.19 -39.97 12.24
N ILE A 511 9.90 -39.73 12.00
CA ILE A 511 8.81 -40.51 12.59
C ILE A 511 8.89 -41.97 12.12
N ALA A 512 9.04 -42.21 10.82
CA ALA A 512 9.16 -43.55 10.25
C ALA A 512 10.42 -44.28 10.75
N THR A 513 11.55 -43.57 10.87
CA THR A 513 12.79 -44.13 11.44
C THR A 513 12.61 -44.48 12.92
N GLY A 514 11.97 -43.61 13.70
CA GLY A 514 11.65 -43.88 15.10
C GLY A 514 10.73 -45.09 15.25
N MET A 515 9.69 -45.19 14.42
CA MET A 515 8.83 -46.38 14.37
C MET A 515 9.64 -47.64 14.06
N ALA A 516 10.48 -47.63 13.02
CA ALA A 516 11.29 -48.78 12.63
C ALA A 516 12.21 -49.28 13.75
N LEU A 517 12.86 -48.37 14.48
CA LEU A 517 13.74 -48.71 15.59
C LEU A 517 12.95 -49.21 16.81
N LEU A 518 11.85 -48.54 17.17
CA LEU A 518 11.06 -48.89 18.36
C LEU A 518 10.26 -50.19 18.19
N THR A 519 9.84 -50.52 16.96
CA THR A 519 9.19 -51.81 16.67
C THR A 519 10.18 -52.94 16.44
N GLY A 520 11.49 -52.66 16.44
CA GLY A 520 12.53 -53.64 16.12
C GLY A 520 12.58 -54.05 14.64
N THR A 521 11.90 -53.31 13.75
CA THR A 521 11.96 -53.57 12.30
C THR A 521 13.34 -53.24 11.74
N ALA A 522 13.96 -52.18 12.22
CA ALA A 522 15.37 -51.87 11.96
C ALA A 522 16.19 -52.07 13.24
N ASN A 523 17.37 -52.66 13.12
CA ASN A 523 18.21 -52.96 14.27
C ASN A 523 19.01 -51.71 14.71
N ALA A 524 18.76 -51.27 15.94
CA ALA A 524 19.44 -50.12 16.55
C ALA A 524 20.95 -50.31 16.74
N GLU A 525 21.46 -51.56 16.76
CA GLU A 525 22.89 -51.83 16.88
C GLU A 525 23.68 -51.44 15.62
N TRP A 526 22.99 -51.26 14.48
CA TRP A 526 23.62 -50.89 13.20
C TRP A 526 24.00 -49.42 13.12
N ILE A 527 23.50 -48.58 14.02
CA ILE A 527 23.76 -47.14 14.01
C ILE A 527 24.73 -46.74 15.13
N GLN A 528 25.61 -45.78 14.85
CA GLN A 528 26.43 -45.11 15.87
C GLN A 528 25.64 -44.06 16.64
N GLY A 529 24.65 -43.46 15.98
CA GLY A 529 23.84 -42.38 16.50
C GLY A 529 22.85 -41.90 15.46
N MET A 530 21.93 -41.05 15.90
CA MET A 530 20.87 -40.49 15.06
C MET A 530 20.58 -39.05 15.44
N THR A 531 20.43 -38.19 14.43
CA THR A 531 19.85 -36.85 14.57
C THR A 531 18.45 -36.84 13.96
N ALA A 532 17.46 -36.46 14.78
CA ALA A 532 16.07 -36.29 14.38
C ALA A 532 15.73 -34.79 14.24
N SER A 533 15.48 -34.34 13.01
CA SER A 533 15.14 -32.95 12.71
C SER A 533 13.61 -32.75 12.69
N GLN A 534 13.14 -31.71 13.40
CA GLN A 534 11.74 -31.26 13.58
C GLN A 534 10.85 -32.13 14.49
N VAL A 535 10.81 -33.44 14.29
CA VAL A 535 9.91 -34.36 15.01
C VAL A 535 10.57 -35.71 15.23
N PHE A 536 10.06 -36.51 16.18
CA PHE A 536 10.53 -37.88 16.42
C PHE A 536 9.36 -38.79 16.87
N MET A 537 9.44 -39.44 18.02
CA MET A 537 8.48 -40.47 18.45
C MET A 537 7.25 -39.96 19.22
N HIS A 538 7.30 -38.78 19.83
CA HIS A 538 6.19 -38.24 20.65
C HIS A 538 5.60 -36.98 20.03
N LEU A 539 4.63 -37.16 19.13
CA LEU A 539 4.00 -36.05 18.41
C LEU A 539 3.03 -35.28 19.31
N ARG A 540 3.29 -33.98 19.50
CA ARG A 540 2.40 -33.06 20.20
C ARG A 540 1.64 -32.20 19.19
N PHE A 541 0.37 -32.53 18.97
CA PHE A 541 -0.49 -31.77 18.08
C PHE A 541 -1.08 -30.53 18.78
N GLY A 542 -1.14 -29.40 18.08
CA GLY A 542 -1.93 -28.24 18.52
C GLY A 542 -3.42 -28.59 18.64
N LYS A 543 -4.19 -27.82 19.44
CA LYS A 543 -5.59 -28.15 19.81
C LYS A 543 -6.45 -28.60 18.63
N ILE A 544 -6.46 -27.81 17.55
CA ILE A 544 -7.25 -28.13 16.35
C ILE A 544 -6.77 -29.45 15.73
N ASN A 545 -5.47 -29.59 15.47
CA ASN A 545 -4.91 -30.81 14.89
C ASN A 545 -5.10 -32.05 15.79
N SER A 546 -5.12 -31.88 17.12
CA SER A 546 -5.45 -32.96 18.05
C SER A 546 -6.91 -33.38 17.96
N ILE A 547 -7.84 -32.47 17.68
CA ILE A 547 -9.25 -32.81 17.43
C ILE A 547 -9.35 -33.52 16.08
N LYS A 548 -8.68 -32.98 15.04
CA LYS A 548 -8.61 -33.60 13.72
C LYS A 548 -8.05 -35.02 13.79
N SER A 549 -6.97 -35.26 14.53
CA SER A 549 -6.33 -36.57 14.64
C SER A 549 -7.14 -37.60 15.44
N ARG A 550 -8.09 -37.16 16.27
CA ARG A 550 -8.96 -38.04 17.07
C ARG A 550 -10.20 -38.51 16.31
N THR A 551 -10.46 -37.99 15.11
CA THR A 551 -11.67 -38.30 14.36
C THR A 551 -11.36 -38.56 12.88
N GLN A 552 -11.97 -39.58 12.28
CA GLN A 552 -11.86 -39.81 10.83
C GLN A 552 -12.82 -38.93 10.01
N ALA A 553 -13.68 -38.15 10.68
CA ALA A 553 -14.72 -37.33 10.06
C ALA A 553 -14.19 -36.37 8.99
N LEU A 554 -13.03 -35.75 9.22
CA LEU A 554 -12.41 -34.85 8.22
C LEU A 554 -11.84 -35.59 7.02
N GLN A 555 -11.29 -36.80 7.17
CA GLN A 555 -10.85 -37.60 6.03
C GLN A 555 -12.03 -37.99 5.14
N ILE A 556 -13.18 -38.27 5.75
CA ILE A 556 -14.44 -38.52 5.04
C ILE A 556 -14.92 -37.24 4.35
N LEU A 557 -14.92 -36.10 5.05
CA LEU A 557 -15.29 -34.80 4.48
C LEU A 557 -14.38 -34.39 3.30
N TYR A 558 -13.06 -34.57 3.41
CA TYR A 558 -12.10 -34.23 2.36
C TYR A 558 -12.13 -35.19 1.17
N LYS A 559 -12.54 -36.45 1.36
CA LYS A 559 -12.87 -37.35 0.24
C LYS A 559 -14.16 -36.95 -0.49
N THR A 560 -14.94 -36.04 0.10
CA THR A 560 -16.24 -35.58 -0.39
C THR A 560 -16.10 -34.11 -0.83
N PRO A 561 -15.23 -33.78 -1.81
CA PRO A 561 -15.77 -33.36 -3.10
C PRO A 561 -14.80 -33.55 -4.30
N HIS A 562 -14.97 -34.64 -5.04
CA HIS A 562 -14.61 -34.71 -6.48
C HIS A 562 -15.80 -35.16 -7.35
N LEU A 563 -17.01 -35.19 -6.78
CA LEU A 563 -18.24 -35.64 -7.46
C LEU A 563 -19.10 -34.48 -8.01
N ALA A 564 -18.60 -33.24 -8.02
CA ALA A 564 -19.40 -32.05 -8.39
C ALA A 564 -18.76 -31.13 -9.46
N LEU A 565 -17.79 -31.63 -10.23
CA LEU A 565 -17.28 -30.95 -11.43
C LEU A 565 -17.00 -31.97 -12.53
N ASN A 566 -18.08 -32.39 -13.21
CA ASN A 566 -18.08 -32.85 -14.60
C ASN A 566 -19.20 -32.11 -15.32
#